data_AF-K1TH34-F1
#
_entry.id   AF-K1TH34-F1
#
_cell.length_a   1.000
_cell.length_b   1.000
_cell.length_c   1.000
_cell.angle_alpha   90.00
_cell.angle_beta   90.00
_cell.angle_gamma   90.00
#
_symmetry.space_group_name_H-M   'P 1'
#
loop_
_entity.id
_entity.type
_entity.pdbx_description
1 polymer ?
#
loop_
_entity_poly.entity_id
_entity_poly.type
_entity_poly.pdbx_seq_one_letter_code
_entity_poly.pdbx_strand_id
1 'polypeptide(L)'
;RLDIPLHTVDLSKEYRTRVVDYMFAEYERGRTPNPDVLCNREIKFDVFLREALKLGADYVATGHYCRKEETVQADGSVVYRLLAGSDPNKDQSYFLCQLSQEQLSRALFPVGGLLKPEVRRIATEQGLATAKRKDSQGICFVGKVDLPVFLQQKLASKRGNVHEILATWPKFRRDTTPVDEGEEPTDERLAELAEPWHFTVRDGKKIGEHNGAHFYTIGQRKGLG
;
A
#
# COMPACT_ATOMS: atom_id res chain seq x y z
N ARG A 1 -1.43 20.95 -24.29
CA ARG A 1 -0.25 20.46 -25.05
C ARG A 1 -0.53 19.15 -25.77
N LEU A 2 -1.18 18.16 -25.14
CA LEU A 2 -1.48 16.88 -25.80
C LEU A 2 -2.82 16.84 -26.55
N ASP A 3 -3.60 17.92 -26.53
CA ASP A 3 -4.94 18.01 -27.13
C ASP A 3 -5.88 16.87 -26.70
N ILE A 4 -5.80 16.49 -25.42
CA ILE A 4 -6.66 15.48 -24.80
C ILE A 4 -7.65 16.21 -23.88
N PRO A 5 -8.96 15.93 -23.96
CA PRO A 5 -9.96 16.46 -23.05
C PRO A 5 -9.63 16.14 -21.58
N LEU A 6 -9.74 17.15 -20.72
CA LEU A 6 -9.56 16.98 -19.28
C LEU A 6 -10.92 16.95 -18.59
N HIS A 7 -11.24 15.81 -17.99
CA HIS A 7 -12.42 15.64 -17.15
C HIS A 7 -12.03 15.70 -15.67
N THR A 8 -12.94 16.22 -14.85
CA THR A 8 -12.78 16.26 -13.39
C THR A 8 -13.98 15.57 -12.77
N VAL A 9 -13.72 14.71 -11.79
CA VAL A 9 -14.73 14.06 -10.98
C VAL A 9 -14.32 14.17 -9.51
N ASP A 10 -15.28 14.50 -8.64
CA ASP A 10 -15.06 14.54 -7.20
C ASP A 10 -15.44 13.18 -6.60
N LEU A 11 -14.42 12.46 -6.10
CA LEU A 11 -14.57 11.18 -5.41
C LEU A 11 -14.21 11.29 -3.92
N SER A 12 -14.25 12.51 -3.36
CA SER A 12 -13.83 12.77 -1.98
C SER A 12 -14.68 12.03 -0.96
N LYS A 13 -15.97 11.84 -1.24
CA LYS A 13 -16.90 11.12 -0.36
C LYS A 13 -16.54 9.63 -0.28
N GLU A 14 -16.31 9.01 -1.43
CA GLU A 14 -15.93 7.60 -1.55
C GLU A 14 -14.54 7.37 -0.96
N TYR A 15 -13.59 8.25 -1.26
CA TYR A 15 -12.24 8.20 -0.69
C TYR A 15 -12.27 8.29 0.84
N ARG A 16 -13.04 9.25 1.39
CA ARG A 16 -13.20 9.38 2.85
C ARG A 16 -13.75 8.09 3.46
N THR A 17 -14.85 7.59 2.91
CA THR A 17 -15.57 6.45 3.48
C THR A 17 -14.79 5.15 3.37
N ARG A 18 -14.15 4.89 2.22
CA ARG A 18 -13.52 3.60 1.92
C ARG A 18 -12.05 3.51 2.29
N VAL A 19 -11.35 4.65 2.37
CA VAL A 19 -9.90 4.69 2.63
C VAL A 19 -9.60 5.36 3.96
N VAL A 20 -10.08 6.59 4.16
CA VAL A 20 -9.73 7.38 5.36
C VAL A 20 -10.36 6.79 6.62
N ASP A 21 -11.66 6.50 6.59
CA ASP A 21 -12.36 5.97 7.77
C ASP A 21 -11.87 4.56 8.13
N TYR A 22 -11.55 3.73 7.13
CA TYR A 22 -10.85 2.45 7.36
C TYR A 22 -9.49 2.66 8.02
N MET A 23 -8.68 3.59 7.51
CA MET A 23 -7.37 3.88 8.06
C MET A 23 -7.46 4.27 9.55
N PHE A 24 -8.40 5.15 9.91
CA PHE A 24 -8.66 5.51 11.30
C PHE A 24 -9.05 4.31 12.17
N ALA A 25 -9.96 3.46 11.70
CA ALA A 25 -10.39 2.26 12.41
C ALA A 25 -9.25 1.25 12.65
N GLU A 26 -8.33 1.11 11.69
CA GLU A 26 -7.16 0.23 11.86
C GLU A 26 -6.17 0.77 12.88
N TYR A 27 -5.89 2.08 12.85
CA TYR A 27 -5.05 2.73 13.85
C TYR A 27 -5.66 2.67 15.25
N GLU A 28 -6.98 2.87 15.37
CA GLU A 28 -7.69 2.71 16.65
C GLU A 28 -7.51 1.31 17.25
N ARG A 29 -7.43 0.28 16.39
CA ARG A 29 -7.17 -1.12 16.77
C ARG A 29 -5.67 -1.43 16.92
N GLY A 30 -4.79 -0.44 16.88
CA GLY A 30 -3.34 -0.58 17.06
C GLY A 30 -2.61 -1.22 15.88
N ARG A 31 -3.21 -1.22 14.68
CA ARG A 31 -2.58 -1.72 13.45
C ARG A 31 -2.05 -0.57 12.60
N THR A 32 -1.05 -0.86 11.77
CA THR A 32 -0.56 0.09 10.76
C THR A 32 -1.13 -0.29 9.39
N PRO A 33 -2.22 0.36 8.93
CA PRO A 33 -2.80 0.08 7.61
C PRO A 33 -1.93 0.62 6.47
N ASN A 34 -2.15 0.09 5.27
CA ASN A 34 -1.64 0.66 4.03
C ASN A 34 -2.79 1.27 3.20
N PRO A 35 -3.08 2.58 3.34
CA PRO A 35 -4.21 3.21 2.66
C PRO A 35 -4.03 3.29 1.14
N ASP A 36 -2.80 3.22 0.63
CA ASP A 36 -2.54 3.34 -0.82
C ASP A 36 -2.95 2.06 -1.56
N VAL A 37 -2.77 0.88 -0.95
CA VAL A 37 -3.27 -0.41 -1.47
C VAL A 37 -4.78 -0.34 -1.63
N LEU A 38 -5.49 0.11 -0.58
CA LEU A 38 -6.94 0.27 -0.63
C LEU A 38 -7.38 1.36 -1.60
N CYS A 39 -6.69 2.50 -1.67
CA CYS A 39 -7.01 3.55 -2.62
C CYS A 39 -6.94 3.03 -4.07
N ASN A 40 -5.97 2.18 -4.41
CA ASN A 40 -5.92 1.58 -5.73
C ASN A 40 -7.12 0.66 -5.97
N ARG A 41 -7.41 -0.26 -5.04
CA ARG A 41 -8.52 -1.21 -5.16
C ARG A 41 -9.89 -0.56 -5.17
N GLU A 42 -10.15 0.35 -4.24
CA GLU A 42 -11.48 0.90 -3.96
C GLU A 42 -11.80 2.19 -4.72
N ILE A 43 -10.78 2.95 -5.12
CA ILE A 43 -10.98 4.28 -5.74
C ILE A 43 -10.51 4.26 -7.18
N LYS A 44 -9.22 4.00 -7.45
CA LYS A 44 -8.67 4.14 -8.80
C LYS A 44 -9.18 3.08 -9.78
N PHE A 45 -9.33 1.83 -9.32
CA PHE A 45 -9.75 0.72 -10.17
C PHE A 45 -11.16 0.21 -9.86
N ASP A 46 -11.89 0.89 -8.98
CA ASP A 46 -13.33 0.65 -8.77
C ASP A 46 -14.14 1.89 -9.14
N VAL A 47 -14.25 2.86 -8.25
CA VAL A 47 -15.11 4.04 -8.46
C VAL A 47 -14.70 4.84 -9.69
N PHE A 48 -13.41 5.15 -9.86
CA PHE A 48 -12.91 5.88 -11.03
C PHE A 48 -13.08 5.09 -12.33
N LEU A 49 -12.88 3.77 -12.29
CA LEU A 49 -13.14 2.91 -13.44
C LEU A 49 -14.61 3.00 -13.86
N ARG A 50 -15.56 2.88 -12.92
CA ARG A 50 -16.99 3.00 -13.21
C ARG A 50 -17.35 4.36 -13.80
N GLU A 51 -16.78 5.45 -13.28
CA GLU A 51 -16.98 6.79 -13.86
C GLU A 51 -16.40 6.91 -15.27
N ALA A 52 -15.23 6.33 -15.53
CA ALA A 52 -14.64 6.29 -16.87
C ALA A 52 -15.51 5.49 -17.86
N LEU A 53 -16.04 4.34 -17.45
CA LEU A 53 -16.95 3.52 -18.27
C LEU A 53 -18.24 4.29 -18.62
N LYS A 54 -18.80 5.08 -17.69
CA LYS A 54 -19.97 5.94 -17.96
C LYS A 54 -19.69 7.03 -19.01
N LEU A 55 -18.43 7.47 -19.12
CA LEU A 55 -17.97 8.41 -20.14
C LEU A 55 -17.64 7.73 -21.48
N GLY A 56 -17.85 6.41 -21.58
CA GLY A 56 -17.61 5.63 -22.79
C GLY A 56 -16.17 5.14 -22.96
N ALA A 57 -15.35 5.15 -21.91
CA ALA A 57 -14.01 4.58 -21.98
C ALA A 57 -14.05 3.05 -21.96
N ASP A 58 -13.16 2.40 -22.71
CA ASP A 58 -12.98 0.94 -22.66
C ASP A 58 -12.00 0.49 -21.57
N TYR A 59 -11.05 1.35 -21.22
CA TYR A 59 -9.95 1.07 -20.29
C TYR A 59 -9.58 2.30 -19.46
N VAL A 60 -8.92 2.07 -18.33
CA VAL A 60 -8.28 3.10 -17.52
C VAL A 60 -6.77 2.92 -17.54
N ALA A 61 -6.06 3.95 -18.01
CA ALA A 61 -4.61 4.02 -17.94
C ALA A 61 -4.14 4.81 -16.72
N THR A 62 -3.12 4.29 -16.02
CA THR A 62 -2.50 4.98 -14.89
C THR A 62 -0.98 5.05 -15.04
N GLY A 63 -0.36 6.01 -14.36
CA GLY A 63 1.10 6.15 -14.32
C GLY A 63 1.81 5.20 -13.34
N HIS A 64 1.20 4.08 -12.98
CA HIS A 64 1.85 3.10 -12.09
C HIS A 64 2.97 2.37 -12.82
N TYR A 65 4.10 2.22 -12.15
CA TYR A 65 5.25 1.45 -12.61
C TYR A 65 5.05 -0.04 -12.31
N CYS A 66 4.13 -0.67 -13.03
CA CYS A 66 3.89 -2.10 -13.02
C CYS A 66 3.50 -2.55 -14.42
N ARG A 67 3.57 -3.84 -14.71
CA ARG A 67 3.20 -4.39 -16.02
C ARG A 67 1.98 -5.32 -15.87
N LYS A 68 1.26 -5.53 -16.96
CA LYS A 68 0.18 -6.50 -17.06
C LYS A 68 0.50 -7.45 -18.19
N GLU A 69 0.35 -8.74 -17.94
CA GLU A 69 0.41 -9.79 -18.96
C GLU A 69 -0.95 -10.47 -19.05
N GLU A 70 -1.36 -10.79 -20.27
CA GLU A 70 -2.55 -11.59 -20.55
C GLU A 70 -2.09 -13.00 -20.94
N THR A 71 -2.69 -14.02 -20.33
CA THR A 71 -2.39 -15.43 -20.62
C THR A 71 -3.70 -16.17 -20.85
N VAL A 72 -3.76 -16.94 -21.94
CA VAL A 72 -4.88 -17.85 -22.23
C VAL A 72 -4.56 -19.19 -21.59
N GLN A 73 -5.46 -19.67 -20.73
CA GLN A 73 -5.38 -20.96 -20.08
C GLN A 73 -5.79 -22.09 -21.04
N ALA A 74 -5.50 -23.34 -20.66
CA ALA A 74 -5.85 -24.51 -21.47
C ALA A 74 -7.36 -24.67 -21.71
N ASP A 75 -8.20 -24.14 -20.81
CA ASP A 75 -9.66 -24.12 -20.93
C ASP A 75 -10.21 -22.94 -21.76
N GLY A 76 -9.32 -22.11 -22.32
CA GLY A 76 -9.67 -20.92 -23.09
C GLY A 76 -9.98 -19.69 -22.25
N SER A 77 -9.97 -19.78 -20.91
CA SER A 77 -10.15 -18.62 -20.04
C SER A 77 -8.94 -17.69 -20.08
N VAL A 78 -9.18 -16.39 -19.97
CA VAL A 78 -8.13 -15.37 -19.94
C VAL A 78 -7.80 -15.02 -18.50
N VAL A 79 -6.50 -15.06 -18.17
CA VAL A 79 -5.97 -14.63 -16.88
C VAL A 79 -5.04 -13.45 -17.07
N TYR A 80 -5.26 -12.41 -16.27
CA TYR A 80 -4.43 -11.22 -16.21
C TYR A 80 -3.45 -11.32 -15.05
N ARG A 81 -2.16 -11.26 -15.36
CA ARG A 81 -1.07 -11.28 -14.38
C ARG A 81 -0.57 -9.87 -14.15
N LEU A 82 -0.50 -9.48 -12.87
CA LEU A 82 0.21 -8.27 -12.46
C LEU A 82 1.69 -8.61 -12.32
N LEU A 83 2.54 -7.89 -13.05
CA LEU A 83 3.98 -8.08 -13.08
C LEU A 83 4.68 -6.84 -12.51
N ALA A 84 5.85 -7.06 -11.91
CA ALA A 84 6.73 -5.98 -11.49
C ALA A 84 7.11 -5.07 -12.67
N GLY A 85 7.19 -3.77 -12.42
CA GLY A 85 7.69 -2.79 -13.38
C GLY A 85 9.15 -3.06 -13.76
N SER A 86 9.57 -2.63 -14.94
CA SER A 86 10.95 -2.81 -15.41
C SER A 86 11.98 -2.02 -14.59
N ASP A 87 11.56 -0.97 -13.87
CA ASP A 87 12.39 -0.20 -12.95
C ASP A 87 12.25 -0.75 -11.52
N PRO A 88 13.22 -1.52 -11.00
CA PRO A 88 13.09 -2.13 -9.67
C PRO A 88 13.06 -1.11 -8.54
N ASN A 89 13.59 0.11 -8.76
CA ASN A 89 13.57 1.18 -7.74
C ASN A 89 12.24 1.93 -7.72
N LYS A 90 11.39 1.68 -8.70
CA LYS A 90 10.12 2.38 -8.89
C LYS A 90 8.95 1.43 -9.03
N ASP A 91 9.15 0.12 -8.98
CA ASP A 91 8.07 -0.85 -9.05
C ASP A 91 6.96 -0.52 -8.03
N GLN A 92 5.74 -0.52 -8.53
CA GLN A 92 4.54 -0.22 -7.74
C GLN A 92 3.58 -1.41 -7.69
N SER A 93 3.96 -2.58 -8.23
CA SER A 93 3.12 -3.79 -8.22
C SER A 93 2.60 -4.14 -6.81
N TYR A 94 3.41 -3.93 -5.77
CA TYR A 94 3.01 -4.08 -4.37
C TYR A 94 1.73 -3.30 -3.99
N PHE A 95 1.59 -2.06 -4.47
CA PHE A 95 0.41 -1.25 -4.17
C PHE A 95 -0.85 -1.67 -4.95
N LEU A 96 -0.69 -2.53 -5.95
CA LEU A 96 -1.77 -3.05 -6.80
C LEU A 96 -2.05 -4.54 -6.52
N CYS A 97 -1.46 -5.12 -5.47
CA CYS A 97 -1.53 -6.55 -5.16
C CYS A 97 -2.95 -7.08 -4.87
N GLN A 98 -3.91 -6.19 -4.59
CA GLN A 98 -5.30 -6.55 -4.32
C GLN A 98 -6.26 -6.30 -5.48
N LEU A 99 -5.77 -6.00 -6.69
CA LEU A 99 -6.63 -5.85 -7.85
C LEU A 99 -7.23 -7.19 -8.27
N SER A 100 -8.53 -7.20 -8.56
CA SER A 100 -9.20 -8.38 -9.11
C SER A 100 -8.89 -8.58 -10.60
N GLN A 101 -9.22 -9.76 -11.12
CA GLN A 101 -9.12 -10.04 -12.56
C GLN A 101 -9.98 -9.10 -13.40
N GLU A 102 -11.19 -8.76 -12.93
CA GLU A 102 -12.06 -7.79 -13.58
C GLU A 102 -11.41 -6.41 -13.65
N GLN A 103 -10.83 -5.93 -12.54
CA GLN A 103 -10.13 -4.66 -12.49
C GLN A 103 -8.90 -4.64 -13.41
N LEU A 104 -8.10 -5.71 -13.41
CA LEU A 104 -6.92 -5.84 -14.27
C LEU A 104 -7.29 -5.92 -15.75
N SER A 105 -8.41 -6.55 -16.10
CA SER A 105 -8.88 -6.64 -17.49
C SER A 105 -9.05 -5.26 -18.12
N ARG A 106 -9.49 -4.27 -17.33
CA ARG A 106 -9.73 -2.88 -17.75
C ARG A 106 -8.57 -1.92 -17.47
N ALA A 107 -7.47 -2.38 -16.88
CA ALA A 107 -6.33 -1.54 -16.52
C ALA A 107 -5.23 -1.49 -17.61
N LEU A 108 -4.62 -0.32 -17.79
CA LEU A 108 -3.43 -0.11 -18.62
C LEU A 108 -2.32 0.57 -17.80
N PHE A 109 -1.07 0.14 -18.02
CA PHE A 109 0.12 0.65 -17.35
C PHE A 109 1.20 1.07 -18.36
N PRO A 110 1.03 2.19 -19.08
CA PRO A 110 1.89 2.55 -20.22
C PRO A 110 3.36 2.75 -19.86
N VAL A 111 3.65 3.12 -18.60
CA VAL A 111 5.01 3.37 -18.12
C VAL A 111 5.67 2.14 -17.49
N GLY A 112 4.96 1.01 -17.38
CA GLY A 112 5.43 -0.19 -16.70
C GLY A 112 6.71 -0.79 -17.29
N GLY A 113 6.90 -0.63 -18.60
CA GLY A 113 8.08 -1.10 -19.33
C GLY A 113 9.28 -0.14 -19.30
N LEU A 114 9.12 1.06 -18.74
CA LEU A 114 10.10 2.14 -18.84
C LEU A 114 10.80 2.40 -17.51
N LEU A 115 12.07 2.78 -17.59
CA LEU A 115 12.80 3.33 -16.45
C LEU A 115 12.34 4.75 -16.14
N LYS A 116 12.39 5.17 -14.88
CA LYS A 116 11.99 6.54 -14.50
C LYS A 116 12.78 7.64 -15.24
N PRO A 117 14.11 7.53 -15.45
CA PRO A 117 14.84 8.49 -16.25
C PRO A 117 14.31 8.59 -17.68
N GLU A 118 13.91 7.46 -18.27
CA GLU A 118 13.37 7.39 -19.63
C GLU A 118 12.02 8.10 -19.74
N VAL A 119 11.11 7.88 -18.78
CA VAL A 119 9.84 8.63 -18.71
C VAL A 119 10.08 10.14 -18.60
N ARG A 120 11.09 10.58 -17.84
CA ARG A 120 11.45 12.01 -17.74
C ARG A 120 12.07 12.55 -19.03
N ARG A 121 12.87 11.75 -19.74
CA ARG A 121 13.42 12.09 -21.05
C ARG A 121 12.30 12.33 -22.07
N ILE A 122 11.39 11.37 -22.22
CA ILE A 122 10.22 11.47 -23.11
C ILE A 122 9.38 12.71 -22.76
N ALA A 123 9.10 12.93 -21.47
CA ALA A 123 8.35 14.10 -21.03
C ALA A 123 9.06 15.42 -21.35
N THR A 124 10.39 15.46 -21.28
CA THR A 124 11.19 16.65 -21.62
C THR A 124 11.18 16.92 -23.12
N GLU A 125 11.35 15.87 -23.94
CA GLU A 125 11.33 15.94 -25.40
C GLU A 125 9.97 16.40 -25.93
N GLN A 126 8.88 15.96 -25.29
CA GLN A 126 7.52 16.43 -25.60
C GLN A 126 7.18 17.79 -24.97
N GLY A 127 8.12 18.41 -24.24
CA GLY A 127 7.91 19.69 -23.58
C GLY A 127 6.81 19.65 -22.51
N LEU A 128 6.58 18.55 -21.81
CA LEU A 128 5.57 18.50 -20.76
C LEU A 128 6.04 19.24 -19.51
N ALA A 129 5.20 20.13 -18.96
CA ALA A 129 5.52 20.90 -17.75
C ALA A 129 5.82 20.03 -16.52
N THR A 130 5.33 18.80 -16.52
CA THR A 130 5.52 17.80 -15.45
C THR A 130 6.89 17.12 -15.50
N ALA A 131 7.69 17.29 -16.55
CA ALA A 131 8.97 16.59 -16.74
C ALA A 131 9.95 16.76 -15.55
N LYS A 132 9.97 17.96 -14.96
CA LYS A 132 10.83 18.31 -13.81
C LYS A 132 10.12 18.23 -12.46
N ARG A 133 8.83 17.87 -12.43
CA ARG A 133 8.07 17.78 -11.17
C ARG A 133 8.62 16.64 -10.31
N LYS A 134 8.79 16.90 -9.02
CA LYS A 134 9.15 15.89 -8.03
C LYS A 134 8.00 14.89 -7.89
N ASP A 135 8.34 13.63 -7.66
CA ASP A 135 7.35 12.58 -7.41
C ASP A 135 6.59 12.91 -6.11
N SER A 136 5.29 12.58 -6.09
CA SER A 136 4.49 12.70 -4.87
C SER A 136 5.03 11.75 -3.80
N GLN A 137 5.00 12.21 -2.55
CA GLN A 137 5.40 11.48 -1.35
C GLN A 137 4.31 11.70 -0.30
N GLY A 138 4.04 10.68 0.53
CA GLY A 138 2.95 10.68 1.51
C GLY A 138 1.70 9.97 1.01
N ILE A 139 0.67 9.95 1.86
CA ILE A 139 -0.58 9.23 1.62
C ILE A 139 -1.32 9.84 0.43
N CYS A 140 -1.83 8.99 -0.47
CA CYS A 140 -2.58 9.42 -1.64
C CYS A 140 -3.71 10.40 -1.26
N PHE A 141 -3.88 11.50 -2.00
CA PHE A 141 -4.91 12.53 -1.80
C PHE A 141 -4.89 13.35 -0.49
N VAL A 142 -4.22 12.89 0.57
CA VAL A 142 -4.01 13.69 1.81
C VAL A 142 -2.84 14.66 1.66
N GLY A 143 -1.83 14.29 0.86
CA GLY A 143 -0.68 15.13 0.56
C GLY A 143 0.40 15.10 1.65
N LYS A 144 1.14 16.21 1.81
CA LYS A 144 2.27 16.31 2.75
C LYS A 144 1.81 16.75 4.13
N VAL A 145 0.97 15.93 4.77
CA VAL A 145 0.60 16.13 6.18
C VAL A 145 1.36 15.12 7.02
N ASP A 146 1.86 15.57 8.18
CA ASP A 146 2.48 14.67 9.14
C ASP A 146 1.43 13.70 9.69
N LEU A 147 1.72 12.41 9.63
CA LEU A 147 0.74 11.36 9.90
C LEU A 147 0.20 11.41 11.35
N PRO A 148 1.04 11.52 12.40
CA PRO A 148 0.57 11.80 13.75
C PRO A 148 -0.40 12.97 13.86
N VAL A 149 -0.11 14.09 13.19
CA VAL A 149 -0.99 15.28 13.20
C VAL A 149 -2.32 14.99 12.51
N PHE A 150 -2.29 14.26 11.39
CA PHE A 150 -3.50 13.83 10.70
C PHE A 150 -4.35 12.90 11.58
N LEU A 151 -3.73 11.93 12.26
CA LEU A 151 -4.42 10.98 13.12
C LEU A 151 -5.07 11.64 14.35
N GLN A 152 -4.43 12.67 14.92
CA GLN A 152 -4.96 13.43 16.06
C GLN A 152 -6.29 14.15 15.79
N GLN A 153 -6.69 14.30 14.53
CA GLN A 153 -7.98 14.90 14.17
C GLN A 153 -9.18 14.04 14.60
N LYS A 154 -9.00 12.72 14.76
CA LYS A 154 -10.07 11.80 15.21
C LYS A 154 -9.64 10.86 16.34
N LEU A 155 -8.35 10.54 16.45
CA LEU A 155 -7.85 9.63 17.48
C LEU A 155 -7.33 10.43 18.67
N ALA A 156 -7.99 10.23 19.82
CA ALA A 156 -7.54 10.81 21.07
C ALA A 156 -6.22 10.17 21.52
N SER A 157 -5.30 11.01 21.98
CA SER A 157 -4.08 10.60 22.66
C SER A 157 -4.44 9.76 23.89
N LYS A 158 -3.83 8.57 24.01
CA LYS A 158 -4.00 7.68 25.16
C LYS A 158 -2.62 7.35 25.72
N ARG A 159 -2.30 7.95 26.88
CA ARG A 159 -1.03 7.68 27.55
C ARG A 159 -0.95 6.22 28.00
N GLY A 160 0.22 5.64 27.85
CA GLY A 160 0.51 4.25 28.23
C GLY A 160 1.99 4.06 28.54
N ASN A 161 2.33 2.93 29.16
CA ASN A 161 3.70 2.60 29.53
C ASN A 161 4.47 2.03 28.34
N VAL A 162 5.75 2.38 28.23
CA VAL A 162 6.69 1.68 27.36
C VAL A 162 7.45 0.68 28.21
N HIS A 163 7.42 -0.60 27.80
CA HIS A 163 8.14 -1.69 28.45
C HIS A 163 9.27 -2.18 27.54
N GLU A 164 10.45 -2.34 28.10
CA GLU A 164 11.58 -3.00 27.44
C GLU A 164 11.56 -4.49 27.76
N ILE A 165 11.59 -5.30 26.71
CA ILE A 165 11.76 -6.76 26.78
C ILE A 165 13.13 -7.07 26.17
N LEU A 166 14.01 -7.66 26.97
CA LEU A 166 15.36 -7.97 26.54
C LEU A 166 15.36 -9.08 25.48
N ALA A 167 16.31 -9.03 24.54
CA ALA A 167 16.48 -10.06 23.50
C ALA A 167 16.72 -11.47 24.07
N THR A 168 17.16 -11.55 25.34
CA THR A 168 17.35 -12.80 26.09
C THR A 168 16.05 -13.38 26.67
N TRP A 169 14.89 -12.74 26.45
CA TRP A 169 13.60 -13.24 26.92
C TRP A 169 13.33 -14.65 26.36
N PRO A 170 13.15 -15.68 27.22
CA PRO A 170 13.12 -17.07 26.77
C PRO A 170 12.08 -17.38 25.70
N LYS A 171 10.95 -16.66 25.70
CA LYS A 171 9.87 -16.89 24.72
C LYS A 171 10.27 -16.52 23.30
N PHE A 172 11.27 -15.67 23.06
CA PHE A 172 11.72 -15.36 21.69
C PHE A 172 12.34 -16.56 20.97
N ARG A 173 12.69 -17.63 21.68
CA ARG A 173 13.09 -18.91 21.07
C ARG A 173 11.83 -19.68 20.70
N ARG A 174 11.37 -19.51 19.46
CA ARG A 174 10.43 -20.45 18.86
C ARG A 174 11.22 -21.67 18.42
N ASP A 175 10.86 -22.84 18.92
CA ASP A 175 11.27 -24.13 18.34
C ASP A 175 10.47 -24.38 17.06
N THR A 176 10.60 -23.49 16.08
CA THR A 176 10.04 -23.69 14.75
C THR A 176 11.16 -24.23 13.87
N THR A 177 11.06 -25.50 13.46
CA THR A 177 11.95 -26.08 12.45
C THR A 177 11.93 -25.20 11.19
N PRO A 178 13.08 -24.78 10.64
CA PRO A 178 13.11 -24.07 9.37
C PRO A 178 12.32 -24.84 8.31
N VAL A 179 11.63 -24.14 7.41
CA VAL A 179 11.10 -24.78 6.20
C VAL A 179 12.31 -25.11 5.32
N ASP A 180 12.41 -26.34 4.84
CA ASP A 180 13.52 -26.77 3.99
C ASP A 180 13.53 -25.92 2.70
N GLU A 181 14.73 -25.59 2.22
CA GLU A 181 14.88 -24.81 0.98
C GLU A 181 14.23 -25.55 -0.20
N GLY A 182 13.19 -24.96 -0.77
CA GLY A 182 12.51 -25.48 -1.96
C GLY A 182 11.13 -26.12 -1.73
N GLU A 183 10.69 -26.26 -0.48
CA GLU A 183 9.32 -26.70 -0.18
C GLU A 183 8.37 -25.52 0.07
N GLU A 184 7.19 -25.54 -0.53
CA GLU A 184 6.13 -24.59 -0.20
C GLU A 184 5.50 -24.99 1.16
N PRO A 185 5.48 -24.09 2.15
CA PRO A 185 4.87 -24.40 3.45
C PRO A 185 3.36 -24.62 3.30
N THR A 186 2.82 -25.58 4.05
CA THR A 186 1.38 -25.79 4.15
C THR A 186 0.68 -24.60 4.80
N ASP A 187 -0.62 -24.42 4.57
CA ASP A 187 -1.43 -23.37 5.22
C ASP A 187 -1.36 -23.45 6.75
N GLU A 188 -1.39 -24.67 7.30
CA GLU A 188 -1.22 -24.90 8.74
C GLU A 188 0.15 -24.41 9.23
N ARG A 189 1.20 -24.68 8.45
CA ARG A 189 2.55 -24.24 8.79
C ARG A 189 2.70 -22.72 8.72
N LEU A 190 2.10 -22.09 7.71
CA LEU A 190 2.06 -20.64 7.60
C LEU A 190 1.33 -20.00 8.79
N ALA A 191 0.23 -20.60 9.24
CA ALA A 191 -0.50 -20.13 10.42
C ALA A 191 0.37 -20.17 11.69
N GLU A 192 1.09 -21.27 11.91
CA GLU A 192 2.00 -21.42 13.06
C GLU A 192 3.15 -20.39 13.01
N LEU A 193 3.77 -20.19 11.85
CA LEU A 193 4.84 -19.21 11.67
C LEU A 193 4.35 -17.77 11.87
N ALA A 194 3.09 -17.49 11.50
CA ALA A 194 2.46 -16.19 11.61
C ALA A 194 1.82 -15.90 12.98
N GLU A 195 1.83 -16.86 13.91
CA GLU A 195 1.28 -16.69 15.26
C GLU A 195 1.88 -15.43 15.92
N PRO A 196 1.08 -14.53 16.51
CA PRO A 196 1.61 -13.34 17.17
C PRO A 196 2.33 -13.67 18.47
N TRP A 197 3.25 -12.80 18.89
CA TRP A 197 3.83 -12.86 20.22
C TRP A 197 2.86 -12.31 21.27
N HIS A 198 2.65 -13.06 22.35
CA HIS A 198 1.83 -12.62 23.47
C HIS A 198 2.71 -12.06 24.60
N PHE A 199 2.63 -10.74 24.80
CA PHE A 199 3.36 -10.01 25.82
C PHE A 199 2.48 -9.64 27.01
N THR A 200 3.05 -9.62 28.20
CA THR A 200 2.45 -9.10 29.43
C THR A 200 3.37 -8.07 30.08
N VAL A 201 2.83 -7.22 30.96
CA VAL A 201 3.63 -6.23 31.70
C VAL A 201 4.72 -6.84 32.58
N ARG A 202 4.65 -8.15 32.87
CA ARG A 202 5.64 -8.89 33.67
C ARG A 202 6.83 -9.39 32.84
N ASP A 203 6.71 -9.40 31.52
CA ASP A 203 7.76 -9.89 30.62
C ASP A 203 8.89 -8.86 30.41
N GLY A 204 8.70 -7.62 30.87
CA GLY A 204 9.66 -6.52 30.67
C GLY A 204 9.61 -5.44 31.74
N LYS A 205 10.57 -4.51 31.68
CA LYS A 205 10.70 -3.40 32.62
C LYS A 205 10.08 -2.12 32.03
N LYS A 206 9.28 -1.37 32.80
CA LYS A 206 8.83 -0.04 32.38
C LYS A 206 10.06 0.89 32.23
N ILE A 207 10.23 1.45 31.04
CA ILE A 207 11.32 2.38 30.71
C ILE A 207 10.83 3.80 30.40
N GLY A 208 9.52 3.98 30.19
CA GLY A 208 8.96 5.29 29.85
C GLY A 208 7.46 5.25 29.64
N GLU A 209 6.95 6.28 28.95
CA GLU A 209 5.55 6.43 28.59
C GLU A 209 5.42 6.93 27.15
N HIS A 210 4.33 6.57 26.48
CA HIS A 210 3.97 7.05 25.15
C HIS A 210 2.68 7.86 25.19
N ASN A 211 2.41 8.68 24.17
CA ASN A 211 1.16 9.44 24.04
C ASN A 211 0.09 8.73 23.20
N GLY A 212 0.34 7.52 22.71
CA GLY A 212 -0.68 6.70 22.05
C GLY A 212 -0.02 5.60 21.23
N ALA A 213 -0.41 4.35 21.45
CA ALA A 213 0.19 3.22 20.75
C ALA A 213 0.02 3.32 19.22
N HIS A 214 -1.07 3.93 18.76
CA HIS A 214 -1.37 4.15 17.34
C HIS A 214 -0.44 5.14 16.63
N PHE A 215 0.46 5.83 17.34
CA PHE A 215 1.50 6.67 16.74
C PHE A 215 2.81 5.90 16.46
N TYR A 216 2.81 4.59 16.69
CA TYR A 216 3.98 3.74 16.54
C TYR A 216 3.68 2.59 15.60
N THR A 217 4.74 2.15 14.90
CA THR A 217 4.71 0.91 14.12
C THR A 217 5.87 0.00 14.52
N ILE A 218 5.74 -1.30 14.23
CA ILE A 218 6.77 -2.29 14.56
C ILE A 218 8.05 -1.95 13.78
N GLY A 219 9.21 -1.95 14.46
CA GLY A 219 10.50 -1.61 13.88
C GLY A 219 10.80 -0.10 13.79
N GLN A 220 9.89 0.76 14.25
CA GLN A 220 10.11 2.20 14.32
C GLN A 220 11.27 2.54 15.26
N ARG A 221 12.21 3.38 14.80
CA ARG A 221 13.32 3.87 15.63
C ARG A 221 13.10 5.28 16.19
N LYS A 222 12.34 6.12 15.48
CA LYS A 222 12.12 7.53 15.83
C LYS A 222 10.92 7.68 16.77
N GLY A 223 11.00 8.56 17.76
CA GLY A 223 9.87 8.93 18.63
C GLY A 223 9.60 8.00 19.83
N LEU A 224 10.49 7.04 20.11
CA LEU A 224 10.40 6.10 21.25
C LEU A 224 10.93 6.67 22.59
N GLY A 225 11.42 7.91 22.60
CA GLY A 225 12.03 8.59 23.74
C GLY A 225 12.76 9.84 23.25
#